data_AF-A0A6J3R1X3-F1
#
_entry.id   AF-A0A6J3R1X3-F1
#
_cell.length_a   1.000
_cell.length_b   1.000
_cell.length_c   1.000
_cell.angle_alpha   90.00
_cell.angle_beta   90.00
_cell.angle_gamma   90.00
#
_symmetry.space_group_name_H-M   'P 1'
#
loop_
_entity.id
_entity.type
_entity.pdbx_description
1 polymer ?
#
loop_
_entity_poly.entity_id
_entity_poly.type
_entity_poly.pdbx_seq_one_letter_code
_entity_poly.pdbx_strand_id
1 'polypeptide(L)'
;MAKPQVVAAPVLMSKLSVNAPEFYPSSYSSNYTESYEDGCEDYPTLSEYVQDFLNHLTEQPGSFETEIEQFAETLNGWVTTDDALQELVELIYQQATSIPNFSYMGARLCNYLSHHLTISPQSGNFRQLLLQRCRTEYEVKDQAAKGDEVTRKRFHAFVLFLGELYLNLEIKGTNGQVTRADILQVGLRELLNALFSNPMDDNLICAVKLLKLTGSVLEDAWKEKGKTDMEEVIQRIENVVLDANCSRDVKQMLLKLVELRSSNWGRVHATSTYREATPENDPNYFMNEPTFYTSDGVPFTAADPDYQEKYQELLEREDFFPDYEENGTDLSGAGDPYLDDIDDEMDPEIEEAYEKFCLESERKRKQ
;
A
#
# COMPACT_ATOMS: atom_id res chain seq x y z
N MET A 1 102.55 -24.51 31.75
CA MET A 1 101.37 -25.12 31.12
C MET A 1 100.28 -24.05 31.04
N ALA A 2 99.78 -23.80 29.83
CA ALA A 2 98.93 -22.67 29.48
C ALA A 2 97.61 -22.67 30.28
N LYS A 3 97.29 -21.56 30.94
CA LYS A 3 95.96 -21.29 31.48
C LYS A 3 95.07 -20.75 30.35
N PRO A 4 93.90 -21.35 30.09
CA PRO A 4 93.01 -20.86 29.04
C PRO A 4 92.32 -19.58 29.49
N GLN A 5 92.38 -18.57 28.62
CA GLN A 5 91.71 -17.29 28.72
C GLN A 5 90.25 -17.50 28.29
N VAL A 6 89.31 -17.55 29.24
CA VAL A 6 87.87 -17.54 28.93
C VAL A 6 87.45 -16.09 28.79
N VAL A 7 87.17 -15.70 27.55
CA VAL A 7 86.56 -14.43 27.18
C VAL A 7 85.12 -14.43 27.73
N ALA A 8 84.84 -13.56 28.70
CA ALA A 8 83.47 -13.31 29.13
C ALA A 8 82.73 -12.60 27.99
N ALA A 9 81.81 -13.29 27.33
CA ALA A 9 80.88 -12.67 26.38
C ALA A 9 80.06 -11.61 27.12
N PRO A 10 79.80 -10.43 26.52
CA PRO A 10 78.93 -9.45 27.13
C PRO A 10 77.55 -10.08 27.27
N VAL A 11 77.04 -10.17 28.50
CA VAL A 11 75.64 -10.50 28.76
C VAL A 11 74.83 -9.40 28.09
N LEU A 12 74.28 -9.71 26.91
CA LEU A 12 73.28 -8.88 26.27
C LEU A 12 72.09 -8.84 27.22
N MET A 13 72.04 -7.81 28.06
CA MET A 13 70.80 -7.48 28.76
C MET A 13 69.77 -7.20 27.67
N SER A 14 68.80 -8.11 27.57
CA SER A 14 67.73 -8.03 26.60
C SER A 14 67.00 -6.70 26.78
N LYS A 15 66.96 -5.89 25.72
CA LYS A 15 66.16 -4.66 25.68
C LYS A 15 64.68 -4.93 25.38
N LEU A 16 64.28 -6.20 25.39
CA LEU A 16 62.90 -6.61 25.15
C LEU A 16 62.05 -6.24 26.35
N SER A 17 61.20 -5.24 26.16
CA SER A 17 60.16 -4.85 27.10
C SER A 17 58.93 -5.73 26.88
N VAL A 18 58.32 -6.21 27.97
CA VAL A 18 57.01 -6.90 27.93
C VAL A 18 55.91 -6.02 27.31
N ASN A 19 56.12 -4.71 27.27
CA ASN A 19 55.17 -3.73 26.72
C ASN A 19 55.56 -3.27 25.30
N ALA A 20 56.34 -4.05 24.54
CA ALA A 20 56.73 -3.69 23.18
C ALA A 20 55.49 -3.66 22.25
N PRO A 21 55.26 -2.58 21.49
CA PRO A 21 54.06 -2.42 20.66
C PRO A 21 53.95 -3.44 19.52
N GLU A 22 55.03 -4.15 19.21
CA GLU A 22 55.11 -5.21 18.22
C GLU A 22 54.53 -6.55 18.71
N PHE A 23 54.34 -6.73 20.02
CA PHE A 23 53.78 -7.96 20.64
C PHE A 23 52.26 -7.95 20.76
N TYR A 24 51.60 -6.85 20.39
CA TYR A 24 50.15 -6.72 20.36
C TYR A 24 49.67 -6.77 18.91
N PRO A 25 48.89 -7.78 18.49
CA PRO A 25 48.14 -7.70 17.24
C PRO A 25 47.29 -6.43 17.28
N SER A 26 47.22 -5.70 16.16
CA SER A 26 46.57 -4.40 16.02
C SER A 26 45.05 -4.37 16.28
N SER A 27 44.50 -5.44 16.86
CA SER A 27 43.09 -5.62 17.24
C SER A 27 42.85 -5.79 18.75
N TYR A 28 43.85 -5.58 19.62
CA TYR A 28 43.64 -5.70 21.08
C TYR A 28 43.92 -4.40 21.83
N SER A 29 42.90 -3.55 21.97
CA SER A 29 42.89 -2.48 22.97
C SER A 29 42.16 -2.98 24.22
N SER A 30 42.92 -3.45 25.20
CA SER A 30 42.45 -3.84 26.52
C SER A 30 42.38 -2.62 27.44
N ASN A 31 41.21 -1.99 27.52
CA ASN A 31 40.86 -1.11 28.64
C ASN A 31 39.82 -1.83 29.52
N TYR A 32 40.24 -2.87 30.23
CA TYR A 32 39.48 -3.42 31.35
C TYR A 32 39.71 -2.51 32.56
N THR A 33 38.78 -1.58 32.77
CA THR A 33 38.49 -1.04 34.10
C THR A 33 37.24 -1.75 34.56
N GLU A 34 37.39 -2.62 35.55
CA GLU A 34 36.35 -3.51 36.06
C GLU A 34 35.32 -2.69 36.85
N SER A 35 34.29 -2.19 36.15
CA SER A 35 33.02 -1.78 36.73
C SER A 35 32.02 -2.89 36.40
N TYR A 36 31.60 -3.64 37.41
CA TYR A 36 30.44 -4.52 37.33
C TYR A 36 29.18 -3.65 37.19
N GLU A 37 28.93 -3.15 35.98
CA GLU A 37 27.61 -2.70 35.56
C GLU A 37 27.12 -3.72 34.52
N ASP A 38 26.08 -4.42 34.97
CA ASP A 38 25.05 -5.17 34.25
C ASP A 38 25.23 -5.39 32.74
N GLY A 39 25.10 -6.65 32.31
CA GLY A 39 25.14 -7.01 30.90
C GLY A 39 24.08 -6.22 30.13
N CYS A 40 24.52 -5.27 29.31
CA CYS A 40 23.68 -4.65 28.30
C CYS A 40 23.27 -5.76 27.34
N GLU A 41 22.09 -6.33 27.55
CA GLU A 41 21.37 -7.02 26.48
C GLU A 41 21.31 -6.04 25.30
N ASP A 42 21.80 -6.49 24.14
CA ASP A 42 21.89 -5.74 22.88
C ASP A 42 20.46 -5.59 22.33
N TYR A 43 19.62 -4.83 23.04
CA TYR A 43 18.25 -4.57 22.64
C TYR A 43 18.27 -3.56 21.50
N PRO A 44 17.56 -3.83 20.39
CA PRO A 44 17.57 -2.94 19.25
C PRO A 44 17.00 -1.59 19.65
N THR A 45 17.57 -0.51 19.11
CA THR A 45 17.02 0.83 19.25
C THR A 45 15.69 0.95 18.51
N LEU A 46 14.87 1.96 18.85
CA LEU A 46 13.63 2.25 18.12
C LEU A 46 13.89 2.41 16.61
N SER A 47 14.96 3.11 16.24
CA SER A 47 15.33 3.31 14.84
C SER A 47 15.65 1.99 14.12
N GLU A 48 16.40 1.09 14.75
CA GLU A 48 16.75 -0.21 14.15
C GLU A 48 15.49 -1.07 13.98
N TYR A 49 14.67 -1.19 15.02
CA TYR A 49 13.43 -1.96 14.98
C TYR A 49 12.47 -1.46 13.89
N VAL A 50 12.25 -0.14 13.81
CA VAL A 50 11.37 0.46 12.81
C VAL A 50 11.96 0.28 11.41
N GLN A 51 13.26 0.49 11.23
CA GLN A 51 13.89 0.37 9.91
C GLN A 51 13.87 -1.08 9.41
N ASP A 52 14.08 -2.06 10.28
CA ASP A 52 13.99 -3.48 9.95
C ASP A 52 12.58 -3.85 9.49
N PHE A 53 11.55 -3.38 10.19
CA PHE A 53 10.16 -3.59 9.78
C PHE A 53 9.84 -2.91 8.45
N LEU A 54 10.31 -1.68 8.24
CA LEU A 54 10.11 -0.95 6.97
C LEU A 54 10.81 -1.64 5.78
N ASN A 55 12.01 -2.18 6.00
CA ASN A 55 12.72 -2.98 5.00
C ASN A 55 11.97 -4.29 4.73
N HIS A 56 11.48 -4.96 5.77
CA HIS A 56 10.67 -6.16 5.64
C HIS A 56 9.40 -5.91 4.81
N LEU A 57 8.66 -4.84 5.08
CA LEU A 57 7.49 -4.44 4.28
C LEU A 57 7.83 -4.05 2.84
N THR A 58 9.06 -3.60 2.59
CA THR A 58 9.54 -3.28 1.24
C THR A 58 9.79 -4.55 0.44
N GLU A 59 10.38 -5.57 1.06
CA GLU A 59 10.69 -6.86 0.44
C GLU A 59 9.47 -7.78 0.34
N GLN A 60 8.59 -7.73 1.35
CA GLN A 60 7.44 -8.62 1.49
C GLN A 60 6.16 -7.82 1.80
N PRO A 61 5.59 -7.08 0.83
CA PRO A 61 4.41 -6.26 1.09
C PRO A 61 3.18 -7.03 1.62
N GLY A 62 3.11 -8.33 1.36
CA GLY A 62 2.02 -9.21 1.81
C GLY A 62 2.08 -9.63 3.28
N SER A 63 3.17 -9.33 4.00
CA SER A 63 3.25 -9.57 5.45
C SER A 63 2.58 -8.48 6.29
N PHE A 64 2.14 -7.38 5.65
CA PHE A 64 1.53 -6.25 6.35
C PHE A 64 0.37 -6.69 7.22
N GLU A 65 -0.57 -7.48 6.68
CA GLU A 65 -1.77 -7.94 7.39
C GLU A 65 -1.44 -8.78 8.61
N THR A 66 -0.37 -9.57 8.56
CA THR A 66 -0.01 -10.51 9.63
C THR A 66 0.83 -9.87 10.72
N GLU A 67 1.60 -8.82 10.41
CA GLU A 67 2.62 -8.28 11.32
C GLU A 67 2.27 -6.89 11.88
N ILE A 68 1.35 -6.15 11.24
CA ILE A 68 1.07 -4.75 11.61
C ILE A 68 0.53 -4.60 13.04
N GLU A 69 -0.25 -5.56 13.54
CA GLU A 69 -0.80 -5.54 14.89
C GLU A 69 0.30 -5.62 15.95
N GLN A 70 1.20 -6.60 15.80
CA GLN A 70 2.35 -6.79 16.70
C GLN A 70 3.31 -5.61 16.64
N PHE A 71 3.52 -5.05 15.45
CA PHE A 71 4.33 -3.85 15.26
C PHE A 71 3.75 -2.66 16.04
N ALA A 72 2.45 -2.39 15.90
CA ALA A 72 1.79 -1.30 16.61
C ALA A 72 1.73 -1.52 18.14
N GLU A 73 1.55 -2.75 18.61
CA GLU A 73 1.61 -3.09 20.03
C GLU A 73 3.00 -2.78 20.61
N THR A 74 4.06 -3.20 19.91
CA THR A 74 5.45 -2.94 20.31
C THR A 74 5.73 -1.44 20.36
N LEU A 75 5.30 -0.70 19.33
CA LEU A 75 5.45 0.76 19.29
C LEU A 75 4.72 1.46 20.44
N ASN A 76 3.55 0.98 20.87
CA ASN A 76 2.84 1.56 22.01
C ASN A 76 3.61 1.42 23.34
N GLY A 77 4.47 0.39 23.47
CA GLY A 77 5.34 0.23 24.63
C GLY A 77 6.59 1.13 24.57
N TRP A 78 7.10 1.43 23.37
CA TRP A 78 8.40 2.08 23.17
C TRP A 78 8.27 3.59 22.91
N VAL A 79 7.24 4.01 22.17
CA VAL A 79 7.03 5.40 21.77
C VAL A 79 6.22 6.12 22.85
N THR A 80 6.91 6.54 23.90
CA THR A 80 6.31 7.19 25.09
C THR A 80 6.60 8.69 25.20
N THR A 81 7.46 9.23 24.33
CA THR A 81 7.88 10.65 24.33
C THR A 81 7.55 11.34 23.01
N ASP A 82 7.48 12.68 23.04
CA ASP A 82 7.34 13.52 21.84
C ASP A 82 8.46 13.23 20.82
N ASP A 83 9.71 13.15 21.29
CA ASP A 83 10.89 12.94 20.45
C ASP A 83 10.85 11.58 19.74
N ALA A 84 10.47 10.51 20.46
CA ALA A 84 10.34 9.17 19.87
C ALA A 84 9.23 9.09 18.82
N LEU A 85 8.12 9.80 19.06
CA LEU A 85 7.03 9.87 18.08
C LEU A 85 7.44 10.64 16.83
N GLN A 86 8.21 11.71 16.99
CA GLN A 86 8.76 12.47 15.88
C GLN A 86 9.79 11.67 15.09
N GLU A 87 10.64 10.89 15.76
CA GLU A 87 11.58 9.97 15.13
C GLU A 87 10.86 8.90 14.30
N LEU A 88 9.81 8.28 14.84
CA LEU A 88 8.98 7.30 14.12
C LEU A 88 8.38 7.91 12.84
N VAL A 89 7.81 9.12 12.93
CA VAL A 89 7.26 9.82 11.77
C VAL A 89 8.33 10.08 10.71
N GLU A 90 9.53 10.49 11.12
CA GLU A 90 10.63 10.76 10.19
C GLU A 90 11.09 9.49 9.48
N LEU A 91 11.25 8.36 10.18
CA LEU A 91 11.67 7.09 9.59
C LEU A 91 10.69 6.61 8.51
N ILE A 92 9.39 6.62 8.82
CA ILE A 92 8.34 6.22 7.87
C ILE A 92 8.29 7.17 6.67
N TYR A 93 8.38 8.49 6.92
CA TYR A 93 8.40 9.49 5.87
C TYR A 93 9.60 9.32 4.92
N GLN A 94 10.80 9.10 5.47
CA GLN A 94 12.02 8.89 4.69
C GLN A 94 11.90 7.63 3.83
N GLN A 95 11.39 6.53 4.39
CA GLN A 95 11.15 5.31 3.62
C GLN A 95 10.17 5.56 2.46
N ALA A 96 9.03 6.20 2.73
CA ALA A 96 7.97 6.42 1.74
C ALA A 96 8.35 7.40 0.61
N THR A 97 9.34 8.25 0.84
CA THR A 97 9.80 9.26 -0.13
C THR A 97 11.18 8.96 -0.73
N SER A 98 11.93 8.01 -0.19
CA SER A 98 13.26 7.62 -0.70
C SER A 98 13.26 6.24 -1.37
N ILE A 99 12.39 5.32 -0.96
CA ILE A 99 12.34 3.96 -1.47
C ILE A 99 11.30 3.83 -2.59
N PRO A 100 11.69 3.38 -3.80
CA PRO A 100 10.75 3.16 -4.89
C PRO A 100 9.62 2.19 -4.51
N ASN A 101 8.41 2.45 -5.00
CA ASN A 101 7.21 1.62 -4.80
C ASN A 101 6.74 1.48 -3.33
N PHE A 102 7.38 2.11 -2.35
CA PHE A 102 6.94 2.06 -0.96
C PHE A 102 5.82 3.07 -0.63
N SER A 103 5.57 4.07 -1.48
CA SER A 103 4.64 5.16 -1.16
C SER A 103 3.22 4.69 -0.78
N TYR A 104 2.68 3.69 -1.46
CA TYR A 104 1.39 3.06 -1.11
C TYR A 104 1.44 2.39 0.26
N MET A 105 2.45 1.54 0.49
CA MET A 105 2.63 0.82 1.76
C MET A 105 2.86 1.79 2.92
N GLY A 106 3.68 2.81 2.73
CA GLY A 106 3.92 3.87 3.71
C GLY A 106 2.65 4.65 4.06
N ALA A 107 1.81 4.97 3.08
CA ALA A 107 0.52 5.63 3.33
C ALA A 107 -0.46 4.74 4.10
N ARG A 108 -0.51 3.44 3.77
CA ARG A 108 -1.30 2.44 4.49
C ARG A 108 -0.85 2.28 5.94
N LEU A 109 0.47 2.19 6.15
CA LEU A 109 1.09 2.16 7.47
C LEU A 109 0.76 3.42 8.27
N CYS A 110 0.89 4.60 7.67
CA CYS A 110 0.53 5.87 8.31
C CYS A 110 -0.93 5.90 8.75
N ASN A 111 -1.86 5.42 7.91
CA ASN A 111 -3.27 5.34 8.28
C ASN A 111 -3.49 4.41 9.47
N TYR A 112 -2.87 3.22 9.46
CA TYR A 112 -2.98 2.27 10.56
C TYR A 112 -2.46 2.86 11.86
N LEU A 113 -1.21 3.37 11.87
CA LEU A 113 -0.61 3.94 13.07
C LEU A 113 -1.39 5.17 13.60
N SER A 114 -2.04 5.94 12.73
CA SER A 114 -2.88 7.07 13.16
C SER A 114 -4.09 6.67 14.01
N HIS A 115 -4.54 5.42 13.92
CA HIS A 115 -5.67 4.88 14.67
C HIS A 115 -5.25 3.99 15.85
N HIS A 116 -4.06 3.37 15.77
CA HIS A 116 -3.62 2.33 16.71
C HIS A 116 -2.53 2.79 17.69
N LEU A 117 -1.88 3.94 17.46
CA LEU A 117 -0.99 4.55 18.44
C LEU A 117 -1.79 5.29 19.52
N THR A 118 -1.51 4.97 20.77
CA THR A 118 -2.20 5.51 21.96
C THR A 118 -1.62 6.82 22.44
N ILE A 119 -0.35 7.10 22.11
CA ILE A 119 0.33 8.34 22.48
C ILE A 119 -0.32 9.54 21.78
N SER A 120 -0.71 10.54 22.58
CA SER A 120 -1.25 11.81 22.10
C SER A 120 -0.66 12.95 22.94
N PRO A 121 0.60 13.32 22.67
CA PRO A 121 1.29 14.34 23.44
C PRO A 121 0.80 15.74 23.06
N GLN A 122 1.25 16.76 23.79
CA GLN A 122 0.79 18.14 23.56
C GLN A 122 1.21 18.71 22.20
N SER A 123 2.31 18.21 21.62
CA SER A 123 2.80 18.62 20.30
C SER A 123 1.90 18.15 19.16
N GLY A 124 1.10 17.10 19.39
CA GLY A 124 0.16 16.53 18.42
C GLY A 124 0.32 15.02 18.30
N ASN A 125 -0.74 14.35 17.88
CA ASN A 125 -0.70 12.91 17.61
C ASN A 125 0.08 12.57 16.33
N PHE A 126 0.31 11.28 16.08
CA PHE A 126 1.05 10.79 14.91
C PHE A 126 0.61 11.45 13.59
N ARG A 127 -0.71 11.55 13.37
CA ARG A 127 -1.28 12.15 12.16
C ARG A 127 -0.92 13.63 12.03
N GLN A 128 -0.99 14.40 13.13
CA GLN A 128 -0.67 15.82 13.13
C GLN A 128 0.81 16.04 12.83
N LEU A 129 1.69 15.26 13.43
CA LEU A 129 3.14 15.32 13.19
C LEU A 129 3.49 14.91 11.76
N LEU A 130 2.84 13.88 11.20
CA LEU A 130 3.00 13.49 9.80
C LEU A 130 2.61 14.64 8.86
N LEU A 131 1.45 15.26 9.06
CA LEU A 131 1.00 16.39 8.24
C LEU A 131 1.93 17.60 8.37
N GLN A 132 2.47 17.85 9.57
CA GLN A 132 3.49 18.87 9.80
C GLN A 132 4.78 18.56 9.04
N ARG A 133 5.23 17.30 9.04
CA ARG A 133 6.42 16.89 8.28
C ARG A 133 6.22 17.05 6.77
N CYS A 134 5.05 16.69 6.25
CA CYS A 134 4.69 16.91 4.85
C CYS A 134 4.65 18.40 4.48
N ARG A 135 4.23 19.26 5.41
CA ARG A 135 4.19 20.72 5.20
C ARG A 135 5.58 21.30 4.94
N THR A 136 6.61 20.83 5.64
CA THR A 136 8.00 21.28 5.45
C THR A 136 8.46 21.13 3.99
N GLU A 137 8.17 19.98 3.37
CA GLU A 137 8.52 19.72 1.97
C GLU A 137 7.60 20.50 1.01
N TYR A 138 6.33 20.63 1.36
CA TYR A 138 5.33 21.36 0.58
C TYR A 138 5.65 22.86 0.44
N GLU A 139 6.19 23.49 1.49
CA GLU A 139 6.50 24.93 1.49
C GLU A 139 7.53 25.33 0.42
N VAL A 140 8.38 24.39 0.00
CA VAL A 140 9.40 24.61 -1.04
C VAL A 140 9.02 24.04 -2.41
N LYS A 141 7.76 23.62 -2.63
CA LYS A 141 7.28 22.96 -3.87
C LYS A 141 7.65 23.68 -5.17
N ASP A 142 7.55 25.00 -5.20
CA ASP A 142 7.81 25.80 -6.40
C ASP A 142 9.31 25.85 -6.73
N GLN A 143 10.16 25.79 -5.70
CA GLN A 143 11.61 25.68 -5.86
C GLN A 143 12.02 24.25 -6.23
N ALA A 144 11.38 23.25 -5.64
CA ALA A 144 11.66 21.85 -5.90
C ALA A 144 11.28 21.44 -7.34
N ALA A 145 10.13 21.91 -7.85
CA ALA A 145 9.66 21.64 -9.22
C ALA A 145 10.60 22.19 -10.32
N LYS A 146 11.35 23.25 -10.04
CA LYS A 146 12.36 23.84 -10.95
C LYS A 146 13.80 23.52 -10.56
N GLY A 147 13.98 22.63 -9.58
CA GLY A 147 15.30 22.18 -9.11
C GLY A 147 16.04 21.37 -10.17
N ASP A 148 17.23 20.90 -9.80
CA ASP A 148 17.97 19.92 -10.60
C ASP A 148 17.25 18.56 -10.64
N GLU A 149 17.72 17.63 -11.48
CA GLU A 149 17.07 16.33 -11.67
C GLU A 149 16.94 15.55 -10.35
N VAL A 150 17.94 15.64 -9.45
CA VAL A 150 17.93 14.97 -8.15
C VAL A 150 16.85 15.56 -7.24
N THR A 151 16.76 16.89 -7.15
CA THR A 151 15.73 17.58 -6.37
C THR A 151 14.34 17.26 -6.91
N ARG A 152 14.16 17.24 -8.24
CA ARG A 152 12.87 16.90 -8.85
C ARG A 152 12.46 15.46 -8.60
N LYS A 153 13.39 14.49 -8.65
CA LYS A 153 13.10 13.09 -8.32
C LYS A 153 12.57 12.94 -6.89
N ARG A 154 13.20 13.62 -5.92
CA ARG A 154 12.72 13.66 -4.52
C ARG A 154 11.34 14.32 -4.41
N PHE A 155 11.16 15.43 -5.11
CA PHE A 155 9.87 16.11 -5.19
C PHE A 155 8.76 15.20 -5.77
N HIS A 156 9.05 14.44 -6.82
CA HIS A 156 8.08 13.51 -7.42
C HIS A 156 7.70 12.38 -6.47
N ALA A 157 8.66 11.82 -5.73
CA ALA A 157 8.40 10.82 -4.72
C ALA A 157 7.50 11.38 -3.60
N PHE A 158 7.81 12.59 -3.11
CA PHE A 158 6.98 13.31 -2.15
C PHE A 158 5.54 13.54 -2.67
N VAL A 159 5.39 14.02 -3.91
CA VAL A 159 4.08 14.28 -4.52
C VAL A 159 3.24 13.00 -4.61
N LEU A 160 3.84 11.89 -5.05
CA LEU A 160 3.14 10.62 -5.15
C LEU A 160 2.79 10.04 -3.77
N PHE A 161 3.69 10.18 -2.79
CA PHE A 161 3.39 9.82 -1.40
C PHE A 161 2.22 10.63 -0.84
N LEU A 162 2.14 11.94 -1.08
CA LEU A 162 0.97 12.75 -0.69
C LEU A 162 -0.31 12.31 -1.39
N GLY A 163 -0.23 11.86 -2.64
CA GLY A 163 -1.35 11.28 -3.36
C GLY A 163 -1.87 10.00 -2.71
N GLU A 164 -0.97 9.08 -2.36
CA GLU A 164 -1.29 7.85 -1.64
C GLU A 164 -1.86 8.17 -0.24
N LEU A 165 -1.25 9.13 0.46
CA LEU A 165 -1.72 9.55 1.78
C LEU A 165 -3.12 10.16 1.71
N TYR A 166 -3.44 10.96 0.68
CA TYR A 166 -4.79 11.49 0.49
C TYR A 166 -5.85 10.39 0.30
N LEU A 167 -5.50 9.30 -0.39
CA LEU A 167 -6.43 8.20 -0.63
C LEU A 167 -6.63 7.31 0.60
N ASN A 168 -5.55 7.06 1.35
CA ASN A 168 -5.53 6.06 2.42
C ASN A 168 -5.72 6.64 3.83
N LEU A 169 -5.39 7.93 4.06
CA LEU A 169 -5.45 8.53 5.40
C LEU A 169 -6.88 8.92 5.76
N GLU A 170 -7.44 8.18 6.70
CA GLU A 170 -8.80 8.33 7.20
C GLU A 170 -8.84 9.19 8.48
N ILE A 171 -9.80 10.10 8.53
CA ILE A 171 -10.08 10.93 9.70
C ILE A 171 -11.46 10.58 10.22
N LYS A 172 -11.48 9.86 11.35
CA LYS A 172 -12.72 9.55 12.09
C LYS A 172 -13.16 10.76 12.91
N GLY A 173 -14.33 11.31 12.57
CA GLY A 173 -14.99 12.35 13.35
C GLY A 173 -15.63 11.80 14.62
N THR A 174 -16.05 12.69 15.53
CA THR A 174 -16.71 12.31 16.79
C THR A 174 -18.07 11.62 16.58
N ASN A 175 -18.66 11.77 15.40
CA ASN A 175 -19.90 11.12 14.98
C ASN A 175 -19.67 9.78 14.26
N GLY A 176 -18.43 9.29 14.22
CA GLY A 176 -18.05 8.06 13.50
C GLY A 176 -17.93 8.22 11.99
N GLN A 177 -18.17 9.40 11.42
CA GLN A 177 -17.96 9.62 9.99
C GLN A 177 -16.48 9.59 9.65
N VAL A 178 -16.14 8.82 8.62
CA VAL A 178 -14.79 8.76 8.05
C VAL A 178 -14.70 9.79 6.94
N THR A 179 -13.72 10.67 7.03
CA THR A 179 -13.45 11.71 6.03
C THR A 179 -11.99 11.71 5.63
N ARG A 180 -11.67 12.26 4.47
CA ARG A 180 -10.28 12.47 4.04
C ARG A 180 -9.74 13.78 4.59
N ALA A 181 -8.42 13.88 4.69
CA ALA A 181 -7.74 15.11 5.10
C ALA A 181 -7.90 16.22 4.04
N ASP A 182 -8.76 17.21 4.32
CA ASP A 182 -9.01 18.37 3.42
C ASP A 182 -7.73 19.13 3.06
N ILE A 183 -6.79 19.23 4.00
CA ILE A 183 -5.50 19.89 3.77
C ILE A 183 -4.68 19.21 2.66
N LEU A 184 -4.79 17.88 2.52
CA LEU A 184 -4.12 17.14 1.45
C LEU A 184 -4.79 17.41 0.10
N GLN A 185 -6.12 17.53 0.05
CA GLN A 185 -6.83 17.91 -1.18
C GLN A 185 -6.35 19.28 -1.70
N VAL A 186 -6.21 20.26 -0.82
CA VAL A 186 -5.67 21.59 -1.15
C VAL A 186 -4.20 21.48 -1.58
N GLY A 187 -3.40 20.70 -0.84
CA GLY A 187 -1.99 20.47 -1.16
C GLY A 187 -1.79 19.88 -2.56
N LEU A 188 -2.55 18.85 -2.92
CA LEU A 188 -2.45 18.18 -4.22
C LEU A 188 -2.76 19.11 -5.39
N ARG A 189 -3.76 20.00 -5.25
CA ARG A 189 -4.06 21.03 -6.25
C ARG A 189 -2.85 21.93 -6.51
N GLU A 190 -2.22 22.40 -5.44
CA GLU A 190 -1.08 23.30 -5.53
C GLU A 190 0.20 22.60 -6.04
N LEU A 191 0.37 21.31 -5.73
CA LEU A 191 1.46 20.51 -6.29
C LEU A 191 1.28 20.29 -7.80
N LEU A 192 0.06 20.00 -8.27
CA LEU A 192 -0.25 19.96 -9.70
C LEU A 192 0.04 21.31 -10.37
N ASN A 193 -0.34 22.42 -9.74
CA ASN A 193 -0.04 23.76 -10.25
C ASN A 193 1.48 23.99 -10.39
N ALA A 194 2.27 23.60 -9.39
CA ALA A 194 3.73 23.71 -9.42
C ALA A 194 4.36 22.85 -10.53
N LEU A 195 3.88 21.62 -10.72
CA LEU A 195 4.35 20.71 -11.78
C LEU A 195 4.04 21.26 -13.18
N PHE A 196 2.80 21.70 -13.43
CA PHE A 196 2.42 22.24 -14.74
C PHE A 196 3.06 23.60 -15.06
N SER A 197 3.37 24.40 -14.04
CA SER A 197 4.08 25.67 -14.23
C SER A 197 5.56 25.47 -14.62
N ASN A 198 6.10 24.26 -14.43
CA ASN A 198 7.46 23.89 -14.79
C ASN A 198 7.43 22.64 -15.71
N PRO A 199 6.99 22.77 -16.98
CA PRO A 199 6.58 21.66 -17.84
C PRO A 199 7.74 20.87 -18.45
N MET A 200 8.62 20.33 -17.61
CA MET A 200 9.63 19.33 -17.97
C MET A 200 9.01 17.93 -18.02
N ASP A 201 9.55 17.05 -18.87
CA ASP A 201 9.00 15.71 -19.10
C ASP A 201 8.77 14.93 -17.80
N ASP A 202 9.72 14.96 -16.88
CA ASP A 202 9.65 14.27 -15.59
C ASP A 202 8.57 14.84 -14.66
N ASN A 203 8.44 16.17 -14.57
CA ASN A 203 7.35 16.83 -13.85
C ASN A 203 5.98 16.49 -14.43
N LEU A 204 5.86 16.49 -15.75
CA LEU A 204 4.59 16.18 -16.43
C LEU A 204 4.22 14.70 -16.26
N ILE A 205 5.19 13.78 -16.32
CA ILE A 205 4.98 12.37 -16.01
C ILE A 205 4.52 12.20 -14.56
N CYS A 206 5.11 12.93 -13.61
CA CYS A 206 4.67 12.92 -12.21
C CYS A 206 3.22 13.41 -12.08
N ALA A 207 2.85 14.53 -12.73
CA ALA A 207 1.49 15.05 -12.73
C ALA A 207 0.47 14.05 -13.32
N VAL A 208 0.83 13.37 -14.42
CA VAL A 208 0.02 12.32 -15.03
C VAL A 208 -0.19 11.15 -14.06
N LYS A 209 0.87 10.69 -13.39
CA LYS A 209 0.77 9.61 -12.39
C LYS A 209 -0.13 10.02 -11.22
N LEU A 210 0.05 11.22 -10.69
CA LEU A 210 -0.76 11.73 -9.59
C LEU A 210 -2.25 11.82 -9.97
N LEU A 211 -2.57 12.34 -11.16
CA LEU A 211 -3.96 12.45 -11.63
C LEU A 211 -4.57 11.09 -11.96
N LYS A 212 -3.80 10.13 -12.44
CA LYS A 212 -4.30 8.74 -12.59
C LYS A 212 -4.65 8.12 -11.24
N LEU A 213 -3.83 8.38 -10.22
CA LEU A 213 -4.04 7.87 -8.87
C LEU A 213 -5.23 8.55 -8.18
N THR A 214 -5.29 9.87 -8.21
CA THR A 214 -6.19 10.66 -7.35
C THR A 214 -7.29 11.41 -8.11
N GLY A 215 -7.22 11.52 -9.43
CA GLY A 215 -8.01 12.47 -10.23
C GLY A 215 -9.52 12.25 -10.09
N SER A 216 -9.97 11.01 -10.10
CA SER A 216 -11.39 10.70 -9.96
C SER A 216 -11.95 11.08 -8.58
N VAL A 217 -11.18 10.82 -7.51
CA VAL A 217 -11.56 11.16 -6.13
C VAL A 217 -11.51 12.66 -5.90
N LEU A 218 -10.51 13.35 -6.46
CA LEU A 218 -10.40 14.81 -6.40
C LEU A 218 -11.56 15.49 -7.13
N GLU A 219 -11.93 15.00 -8.32
CA GLU A 219 -13.04 15.55 -9.09
C GLU A 219 -14.37 15.43 -8.34
N ASP A 220 -14.67 14.28 -7.75
CA ASP A 220 -15.88 14.10 -6.93
C ASP A 220 -15.90 15.07 -5.76
N ALA A 221 -14.79 15.15 -5.01
CA ALA A 221 -14.68 15.99 -3.83
C ALA A 221 -14.73 17.50 -4.16
N TRP A 222 -14.27 17.92 -5.34
CA TRP A 222 -14.41 19.31 -5.80
C TRP A 222 -15.83 19.61 -6.29
N LYS A 223 -16.46 18.69 -7.02
CA LYS A 223 -17.87 18.82 -7.45
C LYS A 223 -18.82 18.93 -6.28
N GLU A 224 -18.64 18.10 -5.25
CA GLU A 224 -19.44 18.15 -4.02
C GLU A 224 -19.35 19.51 -3.33
N LYS A 225 -18.17 20.15 -3.38
CA LYS A 225 -17.93 21.50 -2.84
C LYS A 225 -18.25 22.63 -3.83
N GLY A 226 -18.79 22.32 -5.01
CA GLY A 226 -19.10 23.29 -6.06
C GLY A 226 -17.88 24.02 -6.64
N LYS A 227 -16.68 23.42 -6.57
CA LYS A 227 -15.45 24.01 -7.10
C LYS A 227 -15.15 23.49 -8.51
N THR A 228 -14.52 24.34 -9.32
CA THR A 228 -14.13 24.07 -10.72
C THR A 228 -12.66 23.70 -10.87
N ASP A 229 -12.06 23.16 -9.81
CA ASP A 229 -10.63 22.90 -9.76
C ASP A 229 -10.16 21.93 -10.87
N MET A 230 -10.98 20.90 -11.19
CA MET A 230 -10.61 19.94 -12.22
C MET A 230 -10.66 20.55 -13.63
N GLU A 231 -11.64 21.42 -13.91
CA GLU A 231 -11.70 22.17 -15.17
C GLU A 231 -10.44 23.02 -15.36
N GLU A 232 -10.00 23.71 -14.31
CA GLU A 232 -8.78 24.52 -14.36
C GLU A 232 -7.51 23.68 -14.53
N VAL A 233 -7.45 22.49 -13.93
CA VAL A 233 -6.35 21.53 -14.13
C VAL A 233 -6.30 21.06 -15.59
N ILE A 234 -7.44 20.73 -16.19
CA ILE A 234 -7.52 20.33 -17.60
C ILE A 234 -7.11 21.48 -18.53
N GLN A 235 -7.57 22.70 -18.25
CA GLN A 235 -7.16 23.86 -19.04
C GLN A 235 -5.63 24.06 -19.00
N ARG A 236 -5.00 23.84 -17.84
CA ARG A 236 -3.53 23.89 -17.73
C ARG A 236 -2.86 22.78 -18.55
N ILE A 237 -3.42 21.57 -18.55
CA ILE A 237 -2.92 20.45 -19.36
C ILE A 237 -2.97 20.82 -20.86
N GLU A 238 -4.10 21.35 -21.32
CA GLU A 238 -4.28 21.79 -22.71
C GLU A 238 -3.27 22.86 -23.10
N ASN A 239 -3.08 23.87 -22.25
CA ASN A 239 -2.08 24.93 -22.48
C ASN A 239 -0.65 24.34 -22.58
N VAL A 240 -0.29 23.39 -21.70
CA VAL A 240 1.01 22.70 -21.78
C VAL A 240 1.16 21.94 -23.09
N VAL A 241 0.11 21.25 -23.55
CA VAL A 241 0.15 20.50 -24.82
C VAL A 241 0.40 21.46 -26.01
N LEU A 242 -0.23 22.63 -26.00
CA LEU A 242 -0.09 23.64 -27.05
C LEU A 242 1.28 24.35 -27.01
N ASP A 243 1.70 24.82 -25.83
CA ASP A 243 2.76 25.82 -25.72
C ASP A 243 4.10 25.27 -25.22
N ALA A 244 4.11 24.17 -24.45
CA ALA A 244 5.34 23.67 -23.84
C ALA A 244 6.21 22.87 -24.82
N ASN A 245 7.52 22.98 -24.66
CA ASN A 245 8.52 22.22 -25.42
C ASN A 245 8.90 20.89 -24.72
N CYS A 246 7.89 20.09 -24.37
CA CYS A 246 8.06 18.74 -23.83
C CYS A 246 7.97 17.67 -24.93
N SER A 247 8.42 16.45 -24.63
CA SER A 247 8.46 15.35 -25.59
C SER A 247 7.08 14.98 -26.11
N ARG A 248 7.01 14.53 -27.37
CA ARG A 248 5.77 14.12 -28.03
C ARG A 248 5.02 13.06 -27.24
N ASP A 249 5.73 12.08 -26.67
CA ASP A 249 5.11 11.00 -25.89
C ASP A 249 4.46 11.55 -24.60
N VAL A 250 5.08 12.54 -23.95
CA VAL A 250 4.52 13.22 -22.77
C VAL A 250 3.26 14.01 -23.15
N LYS A 251 3.28 14.73 -24.28
CA LYS A 251 2.06 15.38 -24.80
C LYS A 251 0.95 14.36 -25.07
N GLN A 252 1.28 13.20 -25.61
CA GLN A 252 0.31 12.13 -25.82
C GLN A 252 -0.24 11.55 -24.51
N MET A 253 0.59 11.42 -23.46
CA MET A 253 0.13 11.02 -22.13
C MET A 253 -0.86 12.03 -21.54
N LEU A 254 -0.59 13.33 -21.71
CA LEU A 254 -1.47 14.41 -21.27
C LEU A 254 -2.80 14.39 -22.01
N LEU A 255 -2.80 14.22 -23.34
CA LEU A 255 -4.03 14.09 -24.13
C LEU A 255 -4.86 12.87 -23.69
N LYS A 256 -4.23 11.72 -23.45
CA LYS A 256 -4.91 10.54 -22.90
C LYS A 256 -5.52 10.79 -21.52
N LEU A 257 -4.96 11.72 -20.74
CA LEU A 257 -5.52 12.08 -19.44
C LEU A 257 -6.79 12.94 -19.58
N VAL A 258 -6.82 13.84 -20.56
CA VAL A 258 -8.03 14.59 -20.94
C VAL A 258 -9.12 13.62 -21.43
N GLU A 259 -8.77 12.66 -22.28
CA GLU A 259 -9.67 11.59 -22.74
C GLU A 259 -10.19 10.75 -21.57
N LEU A 260 -9.30 10.32 -20.66
CA LEU A 260 -9.66 9.56 -19.47
C LEU A 260 -10.66 10.32 -18.61
N ARG A 261 -10.42 11.62 -18.36
CA ARG A 261 -11.39 12.46 -17.64
C ARG A 261 -12.73 12.55 -18.37
N SER A 262 -12.72 12.78 -19.68
CA SER A 262 -13.96 12.85 -20.49
C SER A 262 -14.76 11.55 -20.46
N SER A 263 -14.07 10.42 -20.26
CA SER A 263 -14.65 9.09 -20.07
C SER A 263 -14.95 8.78 -18.60
N ASN A 264 -15.19 9.81 -17.78
CA ASN A 264 -15.47 9.70 -16.35
C ASN A 264 -14.42 8.85 -15.58
N TRP A 265 -13.15 9.06 -15.89
CA TRP A 265 -12.02 8.33 -15.33
C TRP A 265 -12.05 6.81 -15.57
N GLY A 266 -12.75 6.36 -16.61
CA GLY A 266 -12.94 4.93 -16.90
C GLY A 266 -13.93 4.23 -15.97
N ARG A 267 -14.63 4.97 -15.10
CA ARG A 267 -15.72 4.42 -14.29
C ARG A 267 -16.91 4.15 -15.20
N VAL A 268 -17.19 2.87 -15.43
CA VAL A 268 -18.40 2.44 -16.12
C VAL A 268 -19.60 2.98 -15.32
N HIS A 269 -20.54 3.66 -15.98
CA HIS A 269 -21.82 3.91 -15.35
C HIS A 269 -22.41 2.55 -15.01
N ALA A 270 -22.50 2.23 -13.73
CA ALA A 270 -23.45 1.23 -13.26
C ALA A 270 -24.84 1.82 -13.53
N THR A 271 -25.28 1.78 -14.80
CA THR A 271 -26.71 1.86 -15.10
C THR A 271 -27.33 0.74 -14.29
N SER A 272 -28.04 1.13 -13.24
CA SER A 272 -28.63 0.27 -12.21
C SER A 272 -29.83 -0.52 -12.76
N THR A 273 -29.62 -1.18 -13.89
CA THR A 273 -30.47 -2.23 -14.41
C THR A 273 -29.53 -3.34 -14.86
N TYR A 274 -29.24 -4.29 -13.96
CA TYR A 274 -29.08 -5.67 -14.41
C TYR A 274 -30.35 -5.97 -15.21
N ARG A 275 -30.29 -5.82 -16.53
CA ARG A 275 -31.25 -6.49 -17.40
C ARG A 275 -30.61 -7.85 -17.61
N GLU A 276 -31.21 -8.89 -17.02
CA GLU A 276 -30.89 -10.25 -17.45
C GLU A 276 -30.99 -10.26 -18.98
N ALA A 277 -29.91 -10.69 -19.62
CA ALA A 277 -29.97 -10.97 -21.04
C ALA A 277 -31.04 -12.07 -21.16
N THR A 278 -32.11 -11.79 -21.91
CA THR A 278 -33.12 -12.79 -22.25
C THR A 278 -33.06 -13.01 -23.75
N PRO A 279 -33.54 -14.17 -24.25
CA PRO A 279 -33.64 -14.43 -25.69
C PRO A 279 -34.37 -13.33 -26.46
N GLU A 280 -35.26 -12.59 -25.79
CA GLU A 280 -36.07 -11.51 -26.37
C GLU A 280 -35.33 -10.16 -26.42
N ASN A 281 -34.36 -9.94 -25.52
CA ASN A 281 -33.72 -8.63 -25.32
C ASN A 281 -32.26 -8.57 -25.78
N ASP A 282 -31.59 -9.70 -25.99
CA ASP A 282 -30.23 -9.76 -26.50
C ASP A 282 -30.13 -10.71 -27.72
N PRO A 283 -29.87 -10.20 -28.94
CA PRO A 283 -29.70 -11.03 -30.13
C PRO A 283 -28.46 -11.95 -30.08
N ASN A 284 -27.53 -11.72 -29.15
CA ASN A 284 -26.38 -12.58 -28.89
C ASN A 284 -26.55 -13.47 -27.65
N TYR A 285 -27.75 -13.52 -27.04
CA TYR A 285 -28.02 -14.32 -25.84
C TYR A 285 -27.49 -15.76 -25.97
N PHE A 286 -27.84 -16.44 -27.07
CA PHE A 286 -27.43 -17.81 -27.35
C PHE A 286 -25.95 -18.00 -27.67
N MET A 287 -25.21 -16.93 -28.02
CA MET A 287 -23.77 -17.00 -28.29
C MET A 287 -22.93 -16.95 -27.01
N ASN A 288 -23.53 -16.47 -25.91
CA ASN A 288 -22.88 -16.33 -24.61
C ASN A 288 -23.23 -17.47 -23.65
N GLU A 289 -24.17 -18.34 -24.01
CA GLU A 289 -24.51 -19.54 -23.25
C GLU A 289 -23.42 -20.61 -23.39
N PRO A 290 -23.08 -21.35 -22.32
CA PRO A 290 -22.10 -22.42 -22.39
C PRO A 290 -22.53 -23.55 -23.35
N THR A 291 -21.57 -24.12 -24.07
CA THR A 291 -21.78 -25.36 -24.83
C THR A 291 -21.57 -26.56 -23.90
N PHE A 292 -22.59 -27.40 -23.77
CA PHE A 292 -22.52 -28.63 -23.00
C PHE A 292 -22.29 -29.83 -23.92
N TYR A 293 -21.88 -30.97 -23.37
CA TYR A 293 -21.63 -32.19 -24.13
C TYR A 293 -22.45 -33.33 -23.55
N THR A 294 -23.09 -34.12 -24.42
CA THR A 294 -23.76 -35.35 -24.00
C THR A 294 -22.74 -36.41 -23.56
N SER A 295 -23.23 -37.50 -22.97
CA SER A 295 -22.41 -38.68 -22.60
C SER A 295 -21.63 -39.28 -23.78
N ASP A 296 -22.14 -39.15 -25.00
CA ASP A 296 -21.48 -39.57 -26.24
C ASP A 296 -20.50 -38.51 -26.81
N GLY A 297 -20.28 -37.40 -26.09
CA GLY A 297 -19.38 -36.32 -26.48
C GLY A 297 -19.93 -35.39 -27.57
N VAL A 298 -21.25 -35.38 -27.77
CA VAL A 298 -21.90 -34.51 -28.77
C VAL A 298 -22.18 -33.14 -28.14
N PRO A 299 -21.67 -32.04 -28.70
CA PRO A 299 -21.97 -30.70 -28.19
C PRO A 299 -23.44 -30.34 -28.41
N PHE A 300 -24.05 -29.71 -27.43
CA PHE A 300 -25.37 -29.10 -27.50
C PHE A 300 -25.38 -27.76 -26.77
N THR A 301 -26.26 -26.85 -27.20
CA THR A 301 -26.31 -25.45 -26.78
C THR A 301 -27.76 -25.03 -26.53
N ALA A 302 -27.97 -23.88 -25.87
CA ALA A 302 -29.31 -23.33 -25.63
C ALA A 302 -30.13 -23.05 -26.92
N ALA A 303 -29.52 -23.12 -28.10
CA ALA A 303 -30.20 -23.02 -29.39
C ALA A 303 -30.80 -24.36 -29.88
N ASP A 304 -30.48 -25.49 -29.26
CA ASP A 304 -30.96 -26.80 -29.67
C ASP A 304 -32.39 -27.08 -29.13
N PRO A 305 -33.30 -27.65 -29.95
CA PRO A 305 -34.69 -27.92 -29.54
C PRO A 305 -34.84 -28.86 -28.34
N ASP A 306 -33.82 -29.68 -28.09
CA ASP A 306 -33.75 -30.68 -27.02
C ASP A 306 -32.78 -30.29 -25.89
N TYR A 307 -32.34 -29.02 -25.84
CA TYR A 307 -31.42 -28.52 -24.83
C TYR A 307 -31.87 -28.83 -23.39
N GLN A 308 -33.13 -28.55 -23.08
CA GLN A 308 -33.68 -28.72 -21.72
C GLN A 308 -33.62 -30.18 -21.27
N GLU A 309 -33.95 -31.12 -22.16
CA GLU A 309 -33.96 -32.55 -21.88
C GLU A 309 -32.53 -33.07 -21.67
N LYS A 310 -31.60 -32.70 -22.56
CA LYS A 310 -30.18 -33.07 -22.44
C LYS A 310 -29.49 -32.47 -21.22
N TYR A 311 -29.81 -31.22 -20.88
CA TYR A 311 -29.27 -30.55 -19.71
C TYR A 311 -29.77 -31.20 -18.42
N GLN A 312 -31.05 -31.61 -18.39
CA GLN A 312 -31.63 -32.31 -17.26
C GLN A 312 -31.05 -33.72 -17.09
N GLU A 313 -30.80 -34.44 -18.19
CA GLU A 313 -30.09 -35.74 -18.16
C GLU A 313 -28.65 -35.61 -17.62
N LEU A 314 -27.96 -34.49 -17.89
CA LEU A 314 -26.65 -34.21 -17.31
C LEU A 314 -26.71 -34.02 -15.79
N LEU A 315 -27.66 -33.24 -15.30
CA LEU A 315 -27.84 -32.99 -13.87
C LEU A 315 -28.19 -34.28 -13.12
N GLU A 316 -29.11 -35.08 -13.65
CA GLU A 316 -29.52 -36.37 -13.06
C GLU A 316 -28.37 -37.39 -13.01
N ARG A 317 -27.33 -37.22 -13.83
CA ARG A 317 -26.15 -38.09 -13.87
C ARG A 317 -25.04 -37.67 -12.91
N GLU A 318 -24.92 -36.38 -12.58
CA GLU A 318 -23.96 -35.89 -11.59
C GLU A 318 -24.27 -36.42 -10.17
N ASP A 319 -25.56 -36.68 -9.87
CA ASP A 319 -26.00 -37.29 -8.60
C ASP A 319 -25.60 -38.77 -8.40
N PHE A 320 -24.91 -39.40 -9.38
CA PHE A 320 -24.61 -40.84 -9.37
C PHE A 320 -23.14 -41.23 -9.10
N PHE A 321 -22.24 -40.27 -8.80
CA PHE A 321 -20.85 -40.54 -8.45
C PHE A 321 -20.56 -40.26 -6.97
N PRO A 322 -20.43 -41.28 -6.10
CA PRO A 322 -19.78 -41.09 -4.81
C PRO A 322 -18.27 -40.93 -5.03
N ASP A 323 -17.67 -39.99 -4.30
CA ASP A 323 -16.26 -39.58 -4.34
C ASP A 323 -15.28 -40.72 -4.69
N TYR A 324 -14.58 -40.56 -5.83
CA TYR A 324 -13.35 -41.30 -6.10
C TYR A 324 -12.16 -40.34 -6.00
N GLU A 325 -11.43 -40.51 -4.91
CA GLU A 325 -10.10 -39.96 -4.63
C GLU A 325 -9.14 -40.16 -5.82
N GLU A 326 -8.54 -39.07 -6.33
CA GLU A 326 -7.31 -39.15 -7.12
C GLU A 326 -6.11 -38.77 -6.23
N ASN A 327 -5.36 -39.81 -5.89
CA ASN A 327 -4.16 -39.81 -5.05
C ASN A 327 -3.01 -38.94 -5.58
N GLY A 328 -2.31 -38.26 -4.66
CA GLY A 328 -1.07 -37.53 -4.92
C GLY A 328 -0.25 -37.07 -3.70
N THR A 329 -0.02 -37.95 -2.72
CA THR A 329 1.13 -37.98 -1.76
C THR A 329 1.26 -36.95 -0.61
N ASP A 330 0.89 -37.43 0.59
CA ASP A 330 1.57 -37.44 1.92
C ASP A 330 2.08 -36.15 2.62
N LEU A 331 1.43 -35.74 3.72
CA LEU A 331 1.82 -36.09 5.11
C LEU A 331 0.91 -35.42 6.19
N SER A 332 -0.02 -36.24 6.72
CA SER A 332 -0.64 -36.29 8.05
C SER A 332 -0.75 -35.07 8.99
N GLY A 333 -1.98 -34.78 9.44
CA GLY A 333 -2.22 -34.11 10.73
C GLY A 333 -3.68 -33.77 11.07
N ALA A 334 -4.50 -34.77 11.39
CA ALA A 334 -5.74 -34.72 12.19
C ALA A 334 -6.83 -33.67 11.85
N GLY A 335 -7.89 -34.10 11.16
CA GLY A 335 -9.17 -33.38 11.03
C GLY A 335 -10.32 -34.19 11.65
N ASP A 336 -11.02 -33.57 12.59
CA ASP A 336 -12.15 -34.06 13.39
C ASP A 336 -13.42 -34.27 12.51
N PRO A 337 -14.20 -35.37 12.66
CA PRO A 337 -15.34 -35.67 11.80
C PRO A 337 -16.69 -35.26 12.43
N TYR A 338 -17.11 -33.98 12.33
CA TYR A 338 -18.42 -33.53 12.83
C TYR A 338 -19.00 -32.29 12.12
N LEU A 339 -19.08 -32.26 10.79
CA LEU A 339 -19.83 -31.19 10.09
C LEU A 339 -20.63 -31.69 8.86
N ASP A 340 -21.18 -32.91 8.94
CA ASP A 340 -22.28 -33.33 8.07
C ASP A 340 -23.57 -33.30 8.89
N ASP A 341 -24.27 -32.16 8.85
CA ASP A 341 -25.72 -31.99 9.06
C ASP A 341 -26.00 -30.51 9.39
N ILE A 342 -26.13 -29.66 8.36
CA ILE A 342 -26.85 -28.39 8.48
C ILE A 342 -27.96 -28.41 7.43
N ASP A 343 -29.19 -28.55 7.91
CA ASP A 343 -30.45 -28.42 7.17
C ASP A 343 -30.44 -27.16 6.26
N ASP A 344 -30.73 -27.34 4.98
CA ASP A 344 -30.99 -26.27 4.00
C ASP A 344 -32.39 -25.61 4.21
N GLU A 345 -32.85 -25.46 5.44
CA GLU A 345 -34.10 -24.77 5.76
C GLU A 345 -33.79 -23.35 6.28
N MET A 346 -34.17 -22.35 5.50
CA MET A 346 -33.95 -20.93 5.80
C MET A 346 -34.67 -20.54 7.10
N ASP A 347 -33.93 -20.01 8.06
CA ASP A 347 -34.45 -19.62 9.38
C ASP A 347 -35.64 -18.64 9.23
N PRO A 348 -36.81 -18.92 9.83
CA PRO A 348 -38.00 -18.09 9.69
C PRO A 348 -37.79 -16.64 10.19
N GLU A 349 -36.83 -16.40 11.09
CA GLU A 349 -36.49 -15.04 11.51
C GLU A 349 -35.73 -14.27 10.41
N ILE A 350 -34.91 -14.96 9.62
CA ILE A 350 -34.17 -14.40 8.48
C ILE A 350 -35.13 -14.11 7.32
N GLU A 351 -36.09 -15.00 7.08
CA GLU A 351 -37.12 -14.80 6.05
C GLU A 351 -38.01 -13.59 6.35
N GLU A 352 -38.48 -13.44 7.59
CA GLU A 352 -39.29 -12.28 8.01
C GLU A 352 -38.49 -10.96 7.93
N ALA A 353 -37.20 -10.99 8.29
CA ALA A 353 -36.31 -9.84 8.17
C ALA A 353 -36.12 -9.41 6.70
N TYR A 354 -36.01 -10.37 5.78
CA TYR A 354 -35.88 -10.14 4.35
C TYR A 354 -37.15 -9.55 3.73
N GLU A 355 -38.33 -10.08 4.08
CA GLU A 355 -39.61 -9.53 3.62
C GLU A 355 -39.82 -8.09 4.09
N LYS A 356 -39.47 -7.81 5.35
CA LYS A 356 -39.55 -6.46 5.91
C LYS A 356 -38.64 -5.47 5.19
N PHE A 357 -37.43 -5.90 4.84
CA PHE A 357 -36.49 -5.10 4.05
C PHE A 357 -37.03 -4.77 2.65
N CYS A 358 -37.67 -5.74 1.98
CA CYS A 358 -38.28 -5.54 0.67
C CYS A 358 -39.44 -4.52 0.73
N LEU A 359 -40.29 -4.60 1.76
CA LEU A 359 -41.41 -3.67 1.95
C LEU A 359 -40.94 -2.24 2.29
N GLU A 360 -39.86 -2.09 3.06
CA GLU A 360 -39.30 -0.78 3.41
C GLU A 360 -38.64 -0.09 2.22
N SER A 361 -37.95 -0.86 1.37
CA SER A 361 -37.31 -0.37 0.15
C SER A 361 -38.33 0.02 -0.93
N GLU A 362 -39.46 -0.68 -1.03
CA GLU A 362 -40.57 -0.26 -1.88
C GLU A 362 -41.29 1.01 -1.38
N ARG A 363 -41.45 1.18 -0.06
CA ARG A 363 -42.02 2.41 0.51
C ARG A 363 -41.15 3.62 0.27
N LYS A 364 -39.82 3.48 0.37
CA LYS A 364 -38.86 4.56 0.04
C LYS A 364 -38.83 4.94 -1.44
N ARG A 365 -39.26 4.07 -2.36
CA ARG A 365 -39.38 4.40 -3.79
C ARG A 365 -40.66 5.15 -4.16
N LYS A 366 -41.69 5.13 -3.31
CA LYS A 366 -43.00 5.74 -3.57
C LYS A 366 -43.24 7.08 -2.86
N GLN A 367 -42.27 7.55 -2.07
CA GLN A 367 -42.16 8.94 -1.57
C GLN A 367 -41.11 9.67 -2.38
#